data_AF-A0A5V5V2C3-F1
#
_entry.id   AF-A0A5V5V2C3-F1
#
_cell.length_a   1.000
_cell.length_b   1.000
_cell.length_c   1.000
_cell.angle_alpha   90.00
_cell.angle_beta   90.00
_cell.angle_gamma   90.00
#
_symmetry.space_group_name_H-M   'P 1'
#
loop_
_entity.id
_entity.type
_entity.pdbx_description
1 polymer ?
#
loop_
_entity_poly.entity_id
_entity_poly.type
_entity_poly.pdbx_seq_one_letter_code
_entity_poly.pdbx_strand_id
1 'polypeptide(L)'
;MSDNENFELVRKLLLNIRSVRVFARETHFEQLLEMQEKLNAVIEERREEAEQEAKEREERERKRQELLQLIQGEGFSAEELLGFSEEKPKKRKNKLPKAPPKYQFEDNGVVKYWSGRGRAPKPIDAALKSGQKLEDFLIKKDQSGTEQA
;
A
#
# COMPACT_ATOMS: atom_id res chain seq x y z
N MET A 1 33.75 0.64 -21.31
CA MET A 1 32.33 0.32 -21.06
C MET A 1 32.30 -0.69 -19.94
N SER A 2 31.47 -0.47 -18.93
CA SER A 2 31.27 -1.47 -17.87
C SER A 2 30.49 -2.66 -18.42
N ASP A 3 30.66 -3.85 -17.84
CA ASP A 3 29.92 -5.05 -18.26
C ASP A 3 28.40 -4.82 -18.22
N ASN A 4 27.93 -4.00 -17.28
CA ASN A 4 26.53 -3.63 -17.15
C ASN A 4 26.00 -2.85 -18.37
N GLU A 5 26.81 -1.93 -18.93
CA GLU A 5 26.44 -1.20 -20.15
C GLU A 5 26.36 -2.14 -21.35
N ASN A 6 27.28 -3.10 -21.44
CA ASN A 6 27.27 -4.11 -22.50
C ASN A 6 26.00 -4.97 -22.43
N PHE A 7 25.61 -5.44 -21.24
CA PHE A 7 24.39 -6.22 -21.07
C PHE A 7 23.12 -5.45 -21.41
N GLU A 8 23.07 -4.15 -21.08
CA GLU A 8 21.93 -3.31 -21.45
C GLU A 8 21.82 -3.09 -22.97
N LEU A 9 22.96 -2.96 -23.67
CA LEU A 9 22.96 -2.90 -25.14
C LEU A 9 22.48 -4.23 -25.75
N VAL A 10 22.97 -5.36 -25.25
CA VAL A 10 22.55 -6.70 -25.70
C VAL A 10 21.06 -6.91 -25.44
N ARG A 11 20.55 -6.52 -24.27
CA ARG A 11 19.12 -6.57 -23.94
C ARG A 11 18.29 -5.75 -24.94
N LYS A 12 18.69 -4.51 -25.25
CA LYS A 12 17.99 -3.67 -26.24
C LYS A 12 18.03 -4.27 -27.64
N LEU A 13 19.15 -4.89 -28.02
CA LEU A 13 19.30 -5.59 -29.30
C LEU A 13 18.33 -6.76 -29.41
N LEU A 14 18.38 -7.69 -28.44
CA LEU A 14 17.63 -8.95 -28.48
C LEU A 14 16.12 -8.77 -28.29
N LEU A 15 15.67 -7.72 -27.59
CA LEU A 15 14.25 -7.43 -27.39
C LEU A 15 13.56 -6.77 -28.60
N ASN A 16 14.32 -6.29 -29.59
CA ASN A 16 13.77 -5.62 -30.77
C ASN A 16 14.04 -6.42 -32.05
N ILE A 17 13.01 -7.05 -32.60
CA ILE A 17 13.11 -7.88 -33.80
C ILE A 17 13.72 -7.17 -35.01
N ARG A 18 13.54 -5.84 -35.15
CA ARG A 18 14.17 -5.08 -36.26
C ARG A 18 15.68 -5.03 -36.08
N SER A 19 16.15 -4.80 -34.86
CA SER A 19 17.57 -4.78 -34.53
C SER A 19 18.18 -6.17 -34.67
N VAL A 20 17.49 -7.22 -34.20
CA VAL A 20 17.90 -8.62 -34.38
C VAL A 20 18.04 -8.97 -35.86
N ARG A 21 17.09 -8.55 -36.72
CA ARG A 21 17.18 -8.77 -38.17
C ARG A 21 18.36 -8.06 -38.82
N VAL A 22 18.71 -6.85 -38.36
CA VAL A 22 19.90 -6.14 -38.85
C VAL A 22 21.15 -6.91 -38.46
N PHE A 23 21.29 -7.26 -37.18
CA PHE A 23 22.40 -8.04 -36.63
C PHE A 23 22.57 -9.39 -37.35
N ALA A 24 21.48 -10.12 -37.59
CA ALA A 24 21.51 -11.42 -38.26
C ALA A 24 21.96 -11.34 -39.73
N ARG A 25 21.82 -10.20 -40.41
CA ARG A 25 22.33 -10.02 -41.79
C ARG A 25 23.84 -9.88 -41.85
N GLU A 26 24.45 -9.43 -40.75
CA GLU A 26 25.90 -9.20 -40.62
C GLU A 26 26.60 -10.37 -39.91
N THR A 27 25.85 -11.40 -39.52
CA THR A 27 26.35 -12.55 -38.75
C THR A 27 26.21 -13.83 -39.58
N HIS A 28 27.19 -14.72 -39.49
CA HIS A 28 27.13 -16.01 -40.17
C HIS A 28 26.03 -16.91 -39.59
N PHE A 29 25.38 -17.69 -40.45
CA PHE A 29 24.26 -18.55 -40.05
C PHE A 29 24.62 -19.55 -38.96
N GLU A 30 25.80 -20.17 -39.04
CA GLU A 30 26.28 -21.12 -38.00
C GLU A 30 26.42 -20.46 -36.63
N GLN A 31 26.89 -19.21 -36.58
CA GLN A 31 26.99 -18.46 -35.32
C GLN A 31 25.60 -18.11 -34.76
N LEU A 32 24.62 -17.85 -35.62
CA LEU A 32 23.23 -17.64 -35.19
C LEU A 32 22.64 -18.91 -34.56
N LEU A 33 22.94 -20.08 -35.10
CA LEU A 33 22.53 -21.37 -34.52
C LEU A 33 23.21 -21.61 -33.16
N GLU A 34 24.51 -21.36 -33.05
CA GLU A 34 25.23 -21.48 -31.77
C GLU A 34 24.67 -20.53 -30.70
N MET A 35 24.36 -19.29 -31.07
CA MET A 35 23.71 -18.33 -30.17
C MET A 35 22.32 -18.80 -29.74
N GLN A 36 21.53 -19.36 -30.66
CA GLN A 36 20.22 -19.93 -30.37
C GLN A 36 20.34 -21.10 -29.39
N GLU A 37 21.27 -22.02 -29.61
CA GLU A 37 21.50 -23.18 -28.74
C GLU A 37 21.84 -22.74 -27.31
N LYS A 38 22.77 -21.80 -27.15
CA LYS A 38 23.15 -21.26 -25.84
C LYS A 38 21.98 -20.55 -25.14
N LEU A 39 21.20 -19.76 -25.87
CA LEU A 39 20.02 -19.10 -25.30
C LEU A 39 18.96 -20.13 -24.86
N ASN A 40 18.73 -21.17 -25.68
CA ASN A 40 17.79 -22.22 -25.34
C ASN A 40 18.24 -23.02 -24.12
N ALA A 41 19.52 -23.37 -24.00
CA ALA A 41 20.05 -24.06 -22.83
C ALA A 41 19.76 -23.28 -21.53
N VAL A 42 20.06 -21.98 -21.50
CA VAL A 42 19.78 -21.12 -20.34
C VAL A 42 18.27 -20.98 -20.08
N ILE A 43 17.44 -20.95 -21.13
CA ILE A 43 15.98 -20.91 -20.97
C ILE A 43 15.46 -22.19 -20.30
N GLU A 44 15.96 -23.36 -20.72
CA GLU A 44 15.55 -24.64 -20.14
C GLU A 44 16.03 -24.78 -18.69
N GLU A 45 17.27 -24.39 -18.37
CA GLU A 45 17.76 -24.32 -16.98
C GLU A 45 16.81 -23.49 -16.09
N ARG A 46 16.39 -22.31 -16.57
CA ARG A 46 15.46 -21.44 -15.84
C ARG A 46 14.04 -22.00 -15.74
N ARG A 47 13.60 -22.79 -16.72
CA ARG A 47 12.30 -23.48 -16.66
C ARG A 47 12.34 -24.59 -15.61
N GLU A 48 13.40 -25.39 -15.60
CA GLU A 48 13.60 -26.44 -14.61
C GLU A 48 13.65 -25.86 -13.20
N GLU A 49 14.43 -24.80 -12.97
CA GLU A 49 14.48 -24.09 -11.68
C GLU A 49 13.08 -23.61 -11.24
N ALA A 50 12.32 -22.99 -12.13
CA ALA A 50 10.97 -22.51 -11.83
C ALA A 50 9.99 -23.65 -11.54
N GLU A 51 10.11 -24.78 -12.24
CA GLU A 51 9.29 -25.97 -12.00
C GLU A 51 9.63 -26.62 -10.66
N GLN A 52 10.92 -26.72 -10.32
CA GLN A 52 11.34 -27.24 -9.01
C GLN A 52 10.85 -26.34 -7.87
N GLU A 53 10.98 -25.02 -7.99
CA GLU A 53 10.46 -24.10 -6.97
C GLU A 53 8.94 -24.21 -6.83
N ALA A 54 8.22 -24.39 -7.95
CA ALA A 54 6.78 -24.62 -7.93
C ALA A 54 6.41 -25.93 -7.22
N LYS A 55 7.13 -27.03 -7.50
CA LYS A 55 6.93 -28.33 -6.83
C LYS A 55 7.23 -28.25 -5.34
N GLU A 56 8.33 -27.63 -4.94
CA GLU A 56 8.67 -27.44 -3.53
C GLU A 56 7.60 -26.62 -2.79
N ARG A 57 7.07 -25.58 -3.44
CA ARG A 57 5.99 -24.76 -2.90
C ARG A 57 4.70 -25.57 -2.75
N GLU A 58 4.33 -26.35 -3.76
CA GLU A 58 3.17 -27.24 -3.73
C GLU A 58 3.30 -28.31 -2.65
N GLU A 59 4.45 -28.97 -2.52
CA GLU A 59 4.70 -29.94 -1.45
C GLU A 59 4.61 -29.31 -0.06
N ARG A 60 5.18 -28.11 0.11
CA ARG A 60 5.13 -27.37 1.36
C ARG A 60 3.69 -26.98 1.70
N GLU A 61 2.92 -26.53 0.72
CA GLU A 61 1.51 -26.18 0.90
C GLU A 61 0.66 -27.42 1.21
N ARG A 62 0.89 -28.54 0.52
CA ARG A 62 0.23 -29.82 0.79
C ARG A 62 0.50 -30.29 2.22
N LYS A 63 1.77 -30.30 2.65
CA LYS A 63 2.14 -30.65 4.03
C LYS A 63 1.50 -29.70 5.04
N ARG A 64 1.45 -28.40 4.73
CA ARG A 64 0.77 -27.41 5.59
C ARG A 64 -0.71 -27.72 5.72
N GLN A 65 -1.40 -28.01 4.62
CA GLN A 65 -2.84 -28.34 4.64
C GLN A 65 -3.10 -29.65 5.41
N GLU A 66 -2.28 -30.67 5.22
CA GLU A 66 -2.37 -31.94 5.95
C GLU A 66 -2.22 -31.73 7.47
N LEU A 67 -1.22 -30.94 7.89
CA LEU A 67 -1.04 -30.59 9.30
C LEU A 67 -2.23 -29.81 9.87
N LEU A 68 -2.78 -28.86 9.11
CA LEU A 68 -3.98 -28.12 9.53
C LEU A 68 -5.20 -29.04 9.68
N GLN A 69 -5.39 -30.00 8.78
CA GLN A 69 -6.48 -30.98 8.88
C GLN A 69 -6.31 -31.88 10.10
N LEU A 70 -5.09 -32.32 10.41
CA LEU A 70 -4.82 -33.13 11.60
C LEU A 70 -5.13 -32.36 12.88
N ILE A 71 -4.66 -31.11 12.98
CA ILE A 71 -4.93 -30.22 14.11
C ILE A 71 -6.44 -30.03 14.32
N GLN A 72 -7.17 -29.77 13.23
CA GLN A 72 -8.62 -29.60 13.27
C GLN A 72 -9.34 -30.90 13.66
N GLY A 73 -8.86 -32.05 13.19
CA GLY A 73 -9.41 -33.37 13.53
C GLY A 73 -9.32 -33.71 15.01
N GLU A 74 -8.26 -33.26 15.68
CA GLU A 74 -8.08 -33.39 17.13
C GLU A 74 -8.87 -32.33 17.93
N GLY A 75 -9.63 -31.46 17.25
CA GLY A 75 -10.47 -30.44 17.88
C GLY A 75 -9.71 -29.20 18.34
N PHE A 76 -8.46 -29.01 17.91
CA PHE A 76 -7.67 -27.83 18.19
C PHE A 76 -7.67 -26.85 17.02
N SER A 77 -7.51 -25.57 17.29
CA SER A 77 -7.13 -24.58 16.28
C SER A 77 -5.60 -24.39 16.24
N ALA A 78 -5.06 -24.01 15.07
CA ALA A 78 -3.63 -23.72 14.94
C ALA A 78 -3.17 -22.58 15.88
N GLU A 79 -4.06 -21.63 16.18
CA GLU A 79 -3.79 -20.48 17.05
C GLU A 79 -3.72 -20.88 18.53
N GLU A 80 -4.61 -21.78 18.97
CA GLU A 80 -4.59 -22.34 20.33
C GLU A 80 -3.32 -23.16 20.57
N LEU A 81 -2.89 -23.97 19.59
CA LEU A 81 -1.65 -24.75 19.70
C LEU A 81 -0.39 -23.88 19.75
N LEU A 82 -0.39 -22.75 19.04
CA LEU A 82 0.71 -21.80 19.04
C LEU A 82 0.65 -20.81 20.21
N GLY A 83 -0.37 -20.91 21.08
CA GLY A 83 -0.52 -20.04 22.25
C GLY A 83 -0.85 -18.59 21.90
N PHE A 84 -1.32 -18.30 20.68
CA PHE A 84 -1.82 -16.98 20.31
C PHE A 84 -3.19 -16.78 20.94
N SER A 85 -3.19 -16.31 22.18
CA SER A 85 -4.40 -15.81 22.82
C SER A 85 -4.80 -14.51 22.12
N GLU A 86 -6.00 -14.44 21.53
CA GLU A 86 -6.61 -13.17 21.12
C GLU A 86 -6.89 -12.31 22.37
N GLU A 87 -5.87 -11.66 22.94
CA GLU A 87 -6.10 -10.52 23.82
C GLU A 87 -6.60 -9.37 22.96
N LYS A 88 -7.91 -9.34 22.73
CA LYS A 88 -8.61 -8.19 22.13
C LYS A 88 -8.18 -6.95 22.90
N PRO A 89 -7.53 -5.95 22.27
CA PRO A 89 -7.15 -4.74 22.97
C PRO A 89 -8.43 -4.04 23.42
N LYS A 90 -8.66 -4.00 24.74
CA LYS A 90 -9.76 -3.24 25.34
C LYS A 90 -9.57 -1.77 24.96
N LYS A 91 -10.28 -1.33 23.90
CA LYS A 91 -10.37 0.08 23.50
C LYS A 91 -10.82 0.89 24.72
N ARG A 92 -9.89 1.62 25.34
CA ARG A 92 -10.20 2.63 26.37
C ARG A 92 -11.10 3.69 25.71
N LYS A 93 -12.40 3.64 25.99
CA LYS A 93 -13.36 4.69 25.60
C LYS A 93 -13.08 5.95 26.46
N ASN A 94 -12.08 6.74 26.09
CA ASN A 94 -12.03 8.15 26.51
C ASN A 94 -12.86 8.97 25.54
N LYS A 95 -14.18 9.08 25.81
CA LYS A 95 -15.02 10.13 25.23
C LYS A 95 -15.59 10.97 26.36
N LEU A 96 -14.92 12.07 26.68
CA LEU A 96 -15.60 13.21 27.29
C LEU A 96 -16.52 13.81 26.20
N PRO A 97 -17.78 14.16 26.49
CA PRO A 97 -18.68 14.70 25.47
C PRO A 97 -18.11 15.98 24.87
N LYS A 98 -18.03 16.03 23.53
CA LYS A 98 -17.57 17.21 22.78
C LYS A 98 -18.60 18.32 22.99
N ALA A 99 -18.23 19.39 23.70
CA ALA A 99 -19.11 20.55 23.86
C ALA A 99 -19.46 21.15 22.48
N PRO A 100 -20.70 21.62 22.27
CA PRO A 100 -21.13 22.17 20.99
C PRO A 100 -20.31 23.42 20.63
N PRO A 101 -20.03 23.65 19.33
CA PRO A 101 -19.34 24.85 18.88
C PRO A 101 -20.17 26.12 19.15
N LYS A 102 -19.52 27.21 19.55
CA LYS A 102 -20.14 28.49 19.88
C LYS A 102 -19.81 29.60 18.87
N TYR A 103 -18.65 29.50 18.23
CA TYR A 103 -18.14 30.48 17.26
C TYR A 103 -17.83 29.82 15.92
N GLN A 104 -18.03 30.55 14.81
CA GLN A 104 -17.70 30.15 13.44
C GLN A 104 -16.71 31.16 12.85
N PHE A 105 -15.69 30.67 12.16
CA PHE A 105 -14.69 31.51 11.50
C PHE A 105 -14.20 30.84 10.21
N GLU A 106 -13.74 31.64 9.26
CA GLU A 106 -13.13 31.14 8.03
C GLU A 106 -11.60 31.08 8.20
N ASP A 107 -11.01 29.96 7.79
CA ASP A 107 -9.58 29.72 7.85
C ASP A 107 -9.13 29.14 6.50
N ASN A 108 -8.46 29.96 5.70
CA ASN A 108 -7.98 29.60 4.35
C ASN A 108 -9.08 29.06 3.42
N GLY A 109 -10.24 29.73 3.35
CA GLY A 109 -11.36 29.32 2.50
C GLY A 109 -12.25 28.21 3.09
N VAL A 110 -11.95 27.72 4.30
CA VAL A 110 -12.71 26.66 4.97
C VAL A 110 -13.37 27.19 6.23
N VAL A 111 -14.69 27.01 6.32
CA VAL A 111 -15.47 27.35 7.52
C VAL A 111 -15.16 26.34 8.63
N LYS A 112 -14.67 26.84 9.78
CA LYS A 112 -14.36 26.06 10.98
C LYS A 112 -15.13 26.59 12.18
N TYR A 113 -15.33 25.70 13.15
CA TYR A 113 -16.12 25.97 14.34
C TYR A 113 -15.28 25.81 15.61
N TRP A 114 -15.50 26.69 16.58
CA TRP A 114 -14.80 26.69 17.86
C TRP A 114 -15.79 26.76 19.02
N SER A 115 -15.63 25.89 20.01
CA SER A 115 -16.49 25.82 21.20
C SER A 115 -16.22 26.92 22.23
N GLY A 116 -15.24 27.80 21.99
CA GLY A 116 -14.81 28.81 22.95
C GLY A 116 -14.04 28.25 24.15
N ARG A 117 -13.73 26.94 24.16
CA ARG A 117 -12.95 26.28 25.22
C ARG A 117 -11.52 26.06 24.73
N GLY A 118 -10.55 26.57 25.48
CA GLY A 118 -9.11 26.45 25.16
C GLY A 118 -8.54 27.68 24.45
N ARG A 119 -7.39 27.53 23.77
CA ARG A 119 -6.75 28.63 23.03
C ARG A 119 -7.60 29.03 21.82
N ALA A 120 -7.70 30.35 21.58
CA ALA A 120 -8.41 30.89 20.42
C ALA A 120 -7.71 30.47 19.11
N PRO A 121 -8.46 30.05 18.07
CA PRO A 121 -7.92 29.80 16.75
C PRO A 121 -7.26 31.06 16.16
N LYS A 122 -6.21 30.87 15.34
CA LYS A 122 -5.44 31.97 14.74
C LYS A 122 -6.30 33.06 14.08
N PRO A 123 -7.37 32.74 13.33
CA PRO A 123 -8.20 33.78 12.71
C PRO A 123 -8.99 34.62 13.72
N ILE A 124 -9.52 33.99 14.78
CA ILE A 124 -10.22 34.69 15.86
C ILE A 124 -9.22 35.53 16.68
N ASP A 125 -8.04 34.98 17.02
CA ASP A 125 -7.02 35.70 17.77
C ASP A 125 -6.49 36.93 16.99
N ALA A 126 -6.31 36.80 15.67
CA ALA A 126 -5.95 37.92 14.80
C ALA A 126 -7.05 38.98 14.74
N ALA A 127 -8.31 38.57 14.60
CA ALA A 127 -9.45 39.49 14.57
C ALA A 127 -9.63 40.26 15.90
N LEU A 128 -9.44 39.58 17.03
CA LEU A 128 -9.44 40.21 18.35
C LEU A 128 -8.32 41.24 18.49
N LYS A 129 -7.12 40.94 17.98
CA LYS A 129 -5.99 41.89 17.97
C LYS A 129 -6.21 43.08 17.05
N SER A 130 -6.95 42.91 15.96
CA SER A 130 -7.35 44.01 15.06
C SER A 130 -8.54 44.84 15.59
N GLY A 131 -9.03 44.56 16.80
CA GLY A 131 -10.08 45.32 17.46
C GLY A 131 -11.51 44.86 17.16
N GLN A 132 -11.70 43.71 16.50
CA GLN A 132 -13.02 43.10 16.35
C GLN A 132 -13.45 42.40 17.64
N LYS A 133 -14.76 42.24 17.85
CA LYS A 133 -15.27 41.59 19.06
C LYS A 133 -15.44 40.10 18.81
N LEU A 134 -15.22 39.30 19.86
CA LEU A 134 -15.47 37.85 19.79
C LEU A 134 -16.93 37.53 19.41
N GLU A 135 -17.84 38.45 19.69
CA GLU A 135 -19.27 38.39 19.38
C GLU A 135 -19.56 38.37 17.87
N ASP A 136 -18.68 38.92 17.05
CA ASP A 136 -18.84 38.95 15.58
C ASP A 136 -18.69 37.54 14.98
N PHE A 137 -18.00 36.64 15.69
CA PHE A 137 -17.81 35.23 15.31
C PHE A 137 -18.86 34.31 15.93
N LEU A 138 -19.80 34.84 16.71
CA LEU A 138 -20.83 34.02 17.34
C LEU A 138 -21.71 33.40 16.26
N ILE A 139 -21.97 32.11 16.35
CA ILE A 139 -22.90 31.44 15.46
C ILE A 139 -24.27 32.08 15.69
N LYS A 140 -24.72 32.94 14.75
CA LYS A 140 -26.07 33.49 14.78
C LYS A 140 -27.02 32.32 14.54
N LYS A 141 -27.69 31.89 15.59
CA LYS A 141 -28.73 30.86 15.52
C LYS A 141 -29.96 31.48 14.87
N ASP A 142 -29.89 31.68 13.56
CA ASP A 142 -31.08 32.04 12.79
C ASP A 142 -32.01 30.82 12.75
N GLN A 143 -33.27 31.05 13.05
CA GLN A 143 -34.27 30.00 13.13
C GLN A 143 -34.55 29.44 11.73
N SER A 144 -33.96 28.29 11.41
CA SER A 144 -34.54 27.34 10.47
C SER A 144 -34.19 25.94 10.94
N GLY A 145 -35.23 25.16 11.25
CA GLY A 145 -35.11 23.88 11.93
C GLY A 145 -34.58 22.78 11.03
N THR A 146 -34.00 21.75 11.63
CA THR A 146 -34.32 20.38 11.20
C THR A 146 -34.29 19.47 12.41
N GLU A 147 -35.47 18.93 12.64
CA GLU A 147 -35.86 17.86 13.53
C GLU A 147 -35.00 16.62 13.35
N GLN A 148 -34.58 16.06 14.49
CA GLN A 148 -34.46 14.64 14.82
C GLN A 148 -34.50 13.62 13.67
N ALA A 149 -33.37 12.94 13.43
CA ALA A 149 -33.24 11.48 13.31
C ALA A 149 -31.77 11.08 13.36
#